data_AF-A0A9X1M2B2-F1
#
_entry.id   AF-A0A9X1M2B2-F1
#
_cell.length_a   1.000
_cell.length_b   1.000
_cell.length_c   1.000
_cell.angle_alpha   90.00
_cell.angle_beta   90.00
_cell.angle_gamma   90.00
#
_symmetry.space_group_name_H-M   'P 1'
#
loop_
_entity.id
_entity.type
_entity.pdbx_description
1 polymer ?
#
loop_
_entity_poly.entity_id
_entity_poly.type
_entity_poly.pdbx_seq_one_letter_code
_entity_poly.pdbx_strand_id
1 'polypeptide(L)'
;MASDYDNQLIESVTVRRQRLLTALLFGENPNERRWMDSVRLFLLSVAAATVIAAACVGYSFVSNLLAENRAKQEDQLQRQQNALSQPFPEYHRFGV
;
A
#
# COMPACT_ATOMS: atom_id res chain seq x y z
N MET A 1 -23.57 52.94 3.30
CA MET A 1 -22.87 53.48 4.49
C MET A 1 -22.68 52.43 5.57
N ALA A 2 -23.69 51.60 5.92
CA ALA A 2 -23.50 50.47 6.86
C ALA A 2 -22.69 49.29 6.26
N SER A 3 -22.86 49.01 4.97
CA SER A 3 -22.17 47.92 4.25
C SER A 3 -20.64 48.06 4.23
N ASP A 4 -20.12 49.29 4.13
CA ASP A 4 -18.68 49.55 4.12
C ASP A 4 -18.03 49.31 5.48
N TYR A 5 -18.80 49.50 6.56
CA TYR A 5 -18.35 49.27 7.93
C TYR A 5 -18.24 47.77 8.23
N ASP A 6 -19.24 47.00 7.80
CA ASP A 6 -19.21 45.54 7.91
C ASP A 6 -18.08 44.94 7.06
N ASN A 7 -17.84 45.48 5.86
CA ASN A 7 -16.75 45.02 5.01
C ASN A 7 -15.36 45.27 5.65
N GLN A 8 -15.17 46.42 6.30
CA GLN A 8 -13.95 46.71 7.08
C GLN A 8 -13.79 45.77 8.29
N LEU A 9 -14.90 45.42 8.95
CA LEU A 9 -14.89 44.47 10.06
C LEU A 9 -14.50 43.06 9.56
N ILE A 10 -15.06 42.61 8.45
CA ILE A 10 -14.74 41.31 7.85
C ILE A 10 -13.26 41.25 7.43
N GLU A 11 -12.74 42.28 6.78
CA GLU A 11 -11.32 42.34 6.38
C GLU A 11 -10.37 42.32 7.58
N SER A 12 -10.68 43.07 8.64
CA SER A 12 -9.82 43.09 9.83
C SER A 12 -9.81 41.76 10.60
N VAL A 13 -10.97 41.10 10.73
CA VAL A 13 -11.09 39.81 11.43
C VAL A 13 -10.48 38.67 10.61
N THR A 14 -10.64 38.67 9.29
CA THR A 14 -9.99 37.69 8.42
C THR A 14 -8.47 37.80 8.48
N VAL A 15 -7.90 39.01 8.48
CA VAL A 15 -6.45 39.21 8.65
C VAL A 15 -5.97 38.74 10.02
N ARG A 16 -6.73 39.03 11.10
CA ARG A 16 -6.34 38.59 12.46
C ARG A 16 -6.42 37.07 12.61
N ARG A 17 -7.47 36.45 12.09
CA ARG A 17 -7.63 35.00 12.08
C ARG A 17 -6.55 34.34 11.25
N GLN A 18 -6.23 34.89 10.08
CA GLN A 18 -5.16 34.39 9.23
C GLN A 18 -3.82 34.46 9.96
N ARG A 19 -3.47 35.59 10.57
CA ARG A 19 -2.22 35.74 11.34
C ARG A 19 -2.14 34.79 12.52
N LEU A 20 -3.25 34.56 13.24
CA LEU A 20 -3.32 33.59 14.33
C LEU A 20 -3.20 32.15 13.84
N LEU A 21 -3.88 31.79 12.74
CA LEU A 21 -3.78 30.46 12.14
C LEU A 21 -2.38 30.21 11.61
N THR A 22 -1.75 31.21 10.99
CA THR A 22 -0.38 31.10 10.52
C THR A 22 0.58 30.98 11.72
N ALA A 23 0.42 31.78 12.78
CA ALA A 23 1.23 31.65 13.99
C ALA A 23 1.00 30.32 14.74
N LEU A 24 -0.20 29.74 14.67
CA LEU A 24 -0.53 28.47 15.33
C LEU A 24 -0.08 27.26 14.50
N LEU A 25 -0.24 27.29 13.17
CA LEU A 25 0.26 26.24 12.29
C LEU A 25 1.79 26.27 12.13
N PHE A 26 2.40 27.46 12.15
CA PHE A 26 3.81 27.63 11.78
C PHE A 26 4.72 28.11 12.92
N GLY A 27 4.17 28.70 14.00
CA GLY A 27 4.96 29.21 15.13
C GLY A 27 5.80 30.44 14.76
N GLU A 28 6.11 31.30 15.73
CA GLU A 28 6.99 32.45 15.50
C GLU A 28 8.43 31.96 15.18
N ASN A 29 9.05 32.55 14.15
CA ASN A 29 10.50 32.52 13.86
C ASN A 29 11.06 31.27 13.08
N PRO A 30 12.28 31.33 12.46
CA PRO A 30 12.80 30.66 11.22
C PRO A 30 12.66 29.13 11.01
N ASN A 31 11.92 28.46 11.87
CA ASN A 31 11.54 27.06 11.78
C ASN A 31 10.57 26.75 10.63
N GLU A 32 9.89 27.75 10.05
CA GLU A 32 8.91 27.56 8.97
C GLU A 32 9.50 26.84 7.75
N ARG A 33 10.74 27.17 7.36
CA ARG A 33 11.43 26.50 6.24
C ARG A 33 11.75 25.04 6.57
N ARG A 34 12.27 24.78 7.78
CA ARG A 34 12.60 23.41 8.25
C ARG A 34 11.36 22.55 8.42
N TRP A 35 10.24 23.11 8.86
CA TRP A 35 8.97 22.39 8.98
C TRP A 35 8.38 22.05 7.62
N MET A 36 8.36 23.00 6.69
CA MET A 36 7.84 22.73 5.36
C MET A 36 8.69 21.68 4.61
N ASP A 37 10.01 21.69 4.80
CA ASP A 37 10.90 20.66 4.27
C ASP A 37 10.68 19.29 4.96
N SER A 38 10.52 19.28 6.29
CA SER A 38 10.27 18.04 7.04
C SER A 38 8.90 17.43 6.74
N VAL A 39 7.86 18.26 6.55
CA VAL A 39 6.52 17.82 6.13
C VAL A 39 6.56 17.28 4.70
N ARG A 40 7.29 17.93 3.79
CA ARG A 40 7.50 17.40 2.43
C ARG A 40 8.22 16.06 2.46
N LEU A 41 9.28 15.93 3.26
CA LEU A 41 10.04 14.69 3.41
C LEU A 41 9.17 13.57 4.01
N PHE A 42 8.31 13.91 4.98
CA PHE A 42 7.35 12.99 5.58
C PHE A 42 6.28 12.52 4.58
N LEU A 43 5.71 13.44 3.78
CA LEU A 43 4.77 13.06 2.72
C LEU A 43 5.43 12.16 1.67
N LEU A 44 6.69 12.45 1.33
CA LEU A 44 7.48 11.62 0.42
C LEU A 44 7.75 10.22 1.00
N SER A 45 8.08 10.12 2.29
CA SER A 45 8.31 8.83 2.94
C SER A 45 7.04 7.99 3.04
N VAL A 46 5.90 8.62 3.34
CA VAL A 46 4.58 7.97 3.34
C VAL A 46 4.24 7.48 1.93
N ALA A 47 4.42 8.32 0.91
CA ALA A 47 4.21 7.92 -0.48
C ALA A 47 5.11 6.73 -0.87
N ALA A 48 6.40 6.78 -0.54
CA ALA A 48 7.33 5.67 -0.78
C ALA A 48 6.89 4.38 -0.06
N ALA A 49 6.47 4.47 1.22
CA ALA A 49 5.98 3.34 1.99
C ALA A 49 4.73 2.71 1.34
N THR A 50 3.79 3.54 0.85
CA THR A 50 2.60 3.02 0.15
C THR A 50 2.95 2.30 -1.15
N VAL A 51 3.92 2.82 -1.92
CA VAL A 51 4.38 2.16 -3.15
C VAL A 51 5.05 0.82 -2.83
N ILE A 52 5.92 0.77 -1.83
CA ILE A 52 6.60 -0.46 -1.40
C ILE A 52 5.58 -1.50 -0.93
N ALA A 53 4.61 -1.09 -0.10
CA ALA A 53 3.54 -1.97 0.37
C ALA A 53 2.70 -2.51 -0.80
N ALA A 54 2.29 -1.65 -1.73
CA ALA A 54 1.52 -2.06 -2.91
C ALA A 54 2.33 -3.03 -3.81
N ALA A 55 3.61 -2.77 -4.02
CA ALA A 55 4.50 -3.64 -4.80
C ALA A 55 4.64 -5.02 -4.14
N CYS A 56 4.82 -5.06 -2.82
CA CYS A 56 4.94 -6.31 -2.07
C CYS A 56 3.67 -7.16 -2.18
N VAL A 57 2.50 -6.54 -1.96
CA VAL A 57 1.20 -7.24 -2.07
C VAL A 57 0.95 -7.72 -3.50
N GLY A 58 1.24 -6.88 -4.50
CA GLY A 58 1.10 -7.24 -5.91
C GLY A 58 2.01 -8.41 -6.32
N TYR A 59 3.27 -8.39 -5.87
CA TYR A 59 4.22 -9.49 -6.13
C TYR A 59 3.75 -10.81 -5.51
N SER A 60 3.25 -10.77 -4.28
CA SER A 60 2.71 -11.95 -3.60
C SER A 60 1.52 -12.54 -4.35
N PHE A 61 0.60 -11.69 -4.83
CA PHE A 61 -0.55 -12.13 -5.62
C PHE A 61 -0.14 -12.80 -6.94
N VAL A 62 0.73 -12.15 -7.73
CA VAL A 62 1.22 -12.70 -8.99
C VAL A 62 1.95 -14.03 -8.76
N SER A 63 2.83 -14.08 -7.76
CA SER A 63 3.57 -15.31 -7.42
C SER A 63 2.64 -16.45 -7.03
N ASN A 64 1.60 -16.17 -6.25
CA ASN A 64 0.61 -17.16 -5.84
C ASN A 64 -0.19 -17.70 -7.04
N LEU A 65 -0.61 -16.84 -7.97
CA LEU A 65 -1.27 -17.29 -9.20
C LEU A 65 -0.34 -18.18 -10.05
N LEU A 66 0.93 -17.83 -10.19
CA LEU A 66 1.88 -18.65 -10.93
C LEU A 66 2.17 -20.00 -10.23
N ALA A 67 2.21 -20.00 -8.90
CA ALA A 67 2.40 -21.21 -8.11
C ALA A 67 1.21 -22.16 -8.24
N GLU A 68 -0.03 -21.67 -8.20
CA GLU A 68 -1.22 -22.49 -8.37
C GLU A 68 -1.26 -23.18 -9.76
N ASN A 69 -0.84 -22.46 -10.81
CA ASN A 69 -0.74 -23.02 -12.15
C ASN A 69 0.34 -24.12 -12.28
N ARG A 70 1.48 -23.94 -11.60
CA ARG A 70 2.55 -24.95 -11.54
C ARG A 70 2.14 -26.17 -10.73
N ALA A 71 1.52 -25.99 -9.56
CA ALA A 71 1.05 -27.08 -8.72
C ALA A 71 0.07 -28.00 -9.46
N LYS A 72 -0.83 -27.43 -10.29
CA LYS A 72 -1.74 -28.23 -11.14
C LYS A 72 -1.00 -29.07 -12.19
N GLN A 73 0.09 -28.57 -12.76
CA GLN A 73 0.93 -29.33 -13.69
C GLN A 73 1.71 -30.43 -12.98
N GLU A 74 2.29 -30.10 -11.82
CA GLU A 74 3.04 -31.04 -11.00
C GLU A 74 2.15 -32.18 -10.50
N ASP A 75 0.91 -31.89 -10.06
CA ASP A 75 -0.06 -32.91 -9.68
C ASP A 75 -0.38 -33.89 -10.81
N GLN A 76 -0.48 -33.41 -12.06
CA GLN A 76 -0.74 -34.28 -13.22
C GLN A 76 0.47 -35.16 -13.53
N LEU A 77 1.67 -34.57 -13.54
CA LEU A 77 2.92 -35.29 -13.76
C LEU A 77 3.18 -36.30 -12.64
N GLN A 78 2.90 -35.92 -11.40
CA GLN A 78 3.08 -36.78 -10.24
C GLN A 78 2.02 -37.89 -10.19
N ARG A 79 0.77 -37.65 -10.60
CA ARG A 79 -0.20 -38.74 -10.79
C ARG A 79 0.22 -39.70 -11.89
N GLN A 80 0.80 -39.20 -12.98
CA GLN A 80 1.29 -40.04 -14.06
C GLN A 80 2.50 -40.86 -13.63
N GLN A 81 3.47 -40.25 -12.94
CA GLN A 81 4.59 -40.97 -12.35
C GLN A 81 4.12 -41.96 -11.28
N ASN A 82 3.21 -41.56 -10.40
CA ASN A 82 2.69 -42.43 -9.35
C ASN A 82 1.91 -43.60 -9.96
N ALA A 83 1.20 -43.41 -11.08
CA ALA A 83 0.56 -44.47 -11.86
C ALA A 83 1.58 -45.41 -12.54
N LEU A 84 2.70 -44.88 -13.02
CA LEU A 84 3.81 -45.65 -13.60
C LEU A 84 4.66 -46.37 -12.54
N SER A 85 4.71 -45.85 -11.31
CA SER A 85 5.44 -46.42 -10.18
C SER A 85 4.57 -47.31 -9.29
N GLN A 86 3.25 -47.41 -9.53
CA GLN A 86 2.47 -48.48 -8.92
C GLN A 86 3.09 -49.80 -9.39
N PRO A 87 3.61 -50.67 -8.51
CA PRO A 87 3.93 -52.02 -8.91
C PRO A 87 2.64 -52.64 -9.47
N PHE A 88 2.69 -53.13 -10.71
CA PHE A 88 1.59 -53.92 -11.27
C PHE A 88 1.19 -54.93 -10.19
N PRO A 89 -0.11 -55.06 -9.86
CA PRO A 89 -0.52 -56.10 -8.93
C PRO A 89 -0.02 -57.41 -9.53
N GLU A 90 0.98 -58.00 -8.88
CA GLU A 90 1.35 -59.38 -9.10
C GLU A 90 0.04 -60.13 -8.90
N TYR A 91 -0.55 -60.56 -10.02
CA TYR A 91 -1.60 -61.54 -10.00
C TYR A 91 -0.91 -62.78 -9.45
N HIS A 92 -0.97 -62.93 -8.13
CA HIS A 92 -0.66 -64.17 -7.47
C HIS A 92 -1.64 -65.19 -8.05
N ARG A 93 -1.21 -65.83 -9.13
CA ARG A 93 -1.83 -66.99 -9.75
C ARG A 93 -1.56 -68.15 -8.80
N PHE A 94 -2.20 -68.10 -7.63
CA PHE A 94 -2.36 -69.25 -6.77
C PHE A 94 -3.17 -70.26 -7.58
N GLY A 95 -2.51 -71.32 -8.00
CA GLY A 95 -3.20 -72.54 -8.42
C GLY A 95 -3.85 -73.18 -7.21
N VAL A 96 -5.08 -73.67 -7.39
CA VAL A 96 -5.51 -75.05 -7.16
C VAL A 96 -6.74 -75.28 -8.03
#